data_AF-A0A8J2UL82-F1
#
_entry.id   AF-A0A8J2UL82-F1
#
_cell.length_a   1.000
_cell.length_b   1.000
_cell.length_c   1.000
_cell.angle_alpha   90.00
_cell.angle_beta   90.00
_cell.angle_gamma   90.00
#
_symmetry.space_group_name_H-M   'P 1'
#
loop_
_entity.id
_entity.type
_entity.pdbx_description
1 polymer ?
#
loop_
_entity_poly.entity_id
_entity_poly.type
_entity_poly.pdbx_seq_one_letter_code
_entity_poly.pdbx_strand_id
1 'polypeptide(L)'
;MKSHYETYKGWSVSVQVSAHLSAVEVDKQFDEYMPRVFVTEHLGGRDFRDFEVIDGHSYPTREECIQRGIIAAHEYIDRKTGAPKKTLH
;
A
#
# COMPACT_ATOMS: atom_id res chain seq x y z
N MET A 1 -14.88 3.94 6.69
CA MET A 1 -13.67 3.87 5.82
C MET A 1 -13.28 2.39 5.74
N LYS A 2 -13.25 1.79 4.55
CA LYS A 2 -12.85 0.37 4.41
C LYS A 2 -11.33 0.31 4.40
N SER A 3 -10.75 -0.53 5.26
CA SER A 3 -9.31 -0.70 5.40
C SER A 3 -8.98 -2.18 5.49
N HIS A 4 -7.81 -2.56 4.98
CA HIS A 4 -7.25 -3.90 5.07
C HIS A 4 -5.97 -3.87 5.88
N TYR A 5 -5.76 -4.91 6.70
CA TYR A 5 -4.56 -5.09 7.50
C TYR A 5 -4.14 -6.55 7.41
N GLU A 6 -2.85 -6.77 7.16
CA GLU A 6 -2.28 -8.11 7.16
C GLU A 6 -0.78 -8.09 7.47
N THR A 7 -0.18 -9.27 7.52
CA THR A 7 1.26 -9.45 7.66
C THR A 7 1.78 -10.19 6.44
N TYR A 8 2.86 -9.70 5.84
CA TYR A 8 3.50 -10.30 4.67
C TYR A 8 5.02 -10.34 4.85
N LYS A 9 5.62 -11.55 4.79
CA LYS A 9 7.07 -11.78 5.00
C LYS A 9 7.67 -11.14 6.26
N GLY A 10 6.89 -11.09 7.35
CA GLY A 10 7.31 -10.49 8.63
C GLY A 10 7.16 -8.97 8.69
N TRP A 11 6.58 -8.34 7.66
CA TRP A 11 6.23 -6.93 7.64
C TRP A 11 4.74 -6.77 7.86
N SER A 12 4.32 -5.68 8.51
CA SER A 12 2.90 -5.31 8.59
C SER A 12 2.49 -4.52 7.35
N VAL A 13 1.30 -4.77 6.84
CA VAL A 13 0.71 -4.08 5.69
C VAL A 13 -0.62 -3.46 6.11
N SER A 14 -0.81 -2.19 5.80
CA SER A 14 -2.07 -1.47 5.96
C SER A 14 -2.46 -0.81 4.65
N VAL A 15 -3.68 -1.07 4.19
CA VAL A 15 -4.26 -0.42 3.02
C VAL A 15 -5.53 0.30 3.44
N GLN A 16 -5.58 1.60 3.20
CA GLN A 16 -6.73 2.43 3.52
C GLN A 16 -7.31 3.00 2.22
N VAL A 17 -8.63 2.91 2.08
CA VAL A 17 -9.31 3.53 0.94
C VAL A 17 -9.59 5.00 1.25
N SER A 18 -8.93 5.89 0.51
CA SER A 18 -9.27 7.31 0.48
C SER A 18 -10.22 7.58 -0.69
N ALA A 19 -11.33 8.27 -0.43
CA ALA A 19 -12.21 8.75 -1.49
C ALA A 19 -11.68 10.10 -1.96
N HIS A 20 -11.40 10.23 -3.26
CA HIS A 20 -11.04 11.53 -3.83
C HIS A 20 -12.35 12.27 -4.15
N LEU A 21 -12.85 13.06 -3.19
CA LEU A 21 -13.90 14.04 -3.48
C LEU A 21 -13.22 15.26 -4.12
N SER A 22 -12.91 15.17 -5.41
CA SER A 22 -12.55 16.35 -6.19
C SER A 22 -13.77 17.27 -6.22
N ALA A 23 -13.72 18.38 -5.47
CA ALA A 23 -14.79 19.39 -5.45
C ALA A 23 -14.98 20.10 -6.82
N VAL A 24 -14.16 19.76 -7.82
CA VAL A 24 -14.12 20.37 -9.16
C VAL A 24 -14.82 19.48 -10.21
N GLU A 25 -15.16 18.24 -9.89
CA GLU A 25 -15.69 17.27 -10.88
C GLU A 25 -17.13 16.86 -10.54
N VAL A 26 -18.05 17.82 -10.66
CA VAL A 26 -19.51 17.61 -10.50
C VAL A 26 -20.07 16.66 -11.57
N ASP A 27 -19.31 16.39 -12.64
CA ASP A 27 -19.72 15.54 -13.77
C ASP A 27 -19.08 14.13 -13.78
N LYS A 28 -18.20 13.78 -12.83
CA LYS A 28 -17.67 12.41 -12.76
C LYS A 28 -18.68 11.48 -12.12
N GLN A 29 -19.26 10.62 -12.95
CA GLN A 29 -20.32 9.67 -12.60
C GLN A 29 -19.85 8.49 -11.73
N PHE A 30 -18.56 8.43 -11.34
CA PHE A 30 -17.97 7.30 -10.62
C PHE A 30 -17.07 7.79 -9.47
N ASP A 31 -17.20 7.14 -8.31
CA ASP A 31 -16.30 7.34 -7.18
C ASP A 31 -14.88 6.88 -7.54
N GLU A 32 -13.91 7.80 -7.54
CA GLU A 32 -12.49 7.47 -7.69
C GLU A 32 -11.87 7.18 -6.30
N TYR A 33 -11.48 5.92 -6.07
CA TYR A 33 -10.90 5.44 -4.83
C TYR A 33 -9.38 5.32 -4.93
N MET A 34 -8.64 5.98 -4.04
CA MET A 34 -7.18 5.92 -4.01
C MET A 34 -6.69 5.10 -2.81
N PRO A 35 -5.79 4.13 -2.99
CA PRO A 35 -5.21 3.39 -1.88
C PRO A 35 -4.12 4.23 -1.21
N ARG A 36 -4.22 4.36 0.11
CA ARG A 36 -3.08 4.74 0.96
C ARG A 36 -2.49 3.48 1.55
N VAL A 37 -1.27 3.16 1.14
CA VAL A 37 -0.61 1.91 1.51
C VAL A 37 0.56 2.21 2.43
N PHE A 38 0.57 1.59 3.60
CA PHE A 38 1.66 1.67 4.55
C PHE A 38 2.21 0.28 4.81
N VAL A 39 3.53 0.15 4.82
CA VAL A 39 4.23 -1.08 5.19
C VAL A 39 5.21 -0.81 6.32
N THR A 40 5.27 -1.72 7.29
CA THR A 40 6.12 -1.59 8.47
C THR A 40 7.10 -2.77 8.54
N GLU A 41 8.40 -2.47 8.49
CA GLU A 41 9.48 -3.42 8.75
C GLU A 41 9.71 -3.56 10.25
N HIS A 42 9.72 -4.79 10.76
CA HIS A 42 10.08 -5.08 12.15
C HIS A 42 11.57 -5.49 12.22
N LEU A 43 12.42 -4.65 12.82
CA LEU A 43 13.87 -4.85 12.84
C LEU A 43 14.37 -5.64 14.07
N GLY A 44 13.46 -5.99 14.97
CA GLY A 44 13.76 -6.65 16.25
C GLY A 44 13.71 -5.67 17.43
N GLY A 45 13.48 -6.19 18.63
CA GLY A 45 13.32 -5.37 19.83
C GLY A 45 12.07 -4.47 19.76
N ARG A 46 12.26 -3.16 19.92
CA ARG A 46 11.20 -2.13 19.78
C ARG A 46 11.36 -1.28 18.52
N ASP A 47 12.24 -1.67 17.60
CA ASP A 47 12.56 -0.88 16.42
C ASP A 47 11.72 -1.30 15.21
N PHE A 48 11.10 -0.30 14.58
CA PHE A 48 10.30 -0.46 13.38
C PHE A 48 10.60 0.65 12.36
N ARG A 49 10.36 0.38 11.08
CA ARG A 49 10.42 1.38 10.02
C ARG A 49 9.15 1.35 9.18
N ASP A 50 8.49 2.50 9.12
CA ASP A 50 7.30 2.68 8.31
C ASP A 50 7.65 3.28 6.95
N PHE A 51 7.00 2.78 5.91
CA PHE A 51 7.10 3.28 4.55
C PHE A 51 5.72 3.47 3.96
N GLU A 52 5.49 4.62 3.34
CA GLU A 52 4.34 4.84 2.48
C GLU A 52 4.65 4.34 1.07
N VAL A 53 3.80 3.46 0.53
CA VAL A 53 3.90 2.95 -0.83
C VAL A 53 2.92 3.72 -1.70
N ILE A 54 3.47 4.58 -2.57
CA ILE A 54 2.68 5.39 -3.48
C ILE A 54 2.41 4.56 -4.75
N ASP A 55 1.15 4.16 -4.91
CA ASP A 55 0.67 3.53 -6.14
C ASP A 55 0.35 4.59 -7.22
N GLY A 56 -0.27 5.71 -6.83
CA GLY A 56 -0.54 6.85 -7.71
C GLY A 56 -1.75 6.67 -8.64
N HIS A 57 -2.50 5.58 -8.51
CA HIS A 57 -3.71 5.32 -9.29
C HIS A 57 -4.99 5.47 -8.47
N SER A 58 -6.09 5.74 -9.18
CA SER A 58 -7.46 5.68 -8.65
C SER A 58 -8.20 4.49 -9.25
N TYR A 59 -9.06 3.87 -8.46
CA TYR A 59 -9.81 2.67 -8.82
C TYR A 59 -11.31 2.89 -8.71
N PRO A 60 -12.12 2.22 -9.57
CA PRO A 60 -13.56 2.43 -9.63
C PRO A 60 -14.33 1.81 -8.45
N THR A 61 -13.72 0.89 -7.70
CA THR A 61 -14.35 0.23 -6.54
C THR A 61 -13.42 0.19 -5.34
N ARG A 62 -13.99 0.11 -4.14
CA ARG A 62 -13.24 -0.02 -2.88
C ARG A 62 -12.50 -1.35 -2.81
N GLU A 63 -13.12 -2.41 -3.32
CA GLU A 63 -12.57 -3.76 -3.39
C GLU A 63 -11.32 -3.79 -4.27
N GLU A 64 -11.40 -3.24 -5.48
CA GLU A 64 -10.25 -3.16 -6.38
C GLU A 64 -9.15 -2.25 -5.79
N CYS A 65 -9.52 -1.11 -5.22
CA CYS A 65 -8.59 -0.21 -4.53
C CYS A 65 -7.78 -0.95 -3.44
N ILE A 66 -8.45 -1.77 -2.63
CA ILE A 66 -7.78 -2.57 -1.59
C ILE A 66 -6.88 -3.63 -2.22
N GLN A 67 -7.39 -4.41 -3.18
CA GLN A 67 -6.62 -5.47 -3.83
C GLN A 67 -5.34 -4.93 -4.47
N ARG A 68 -5.43 -3.78 -5.16
CA ARG A 68 -4.30 -3.12 -5.80
C ARG A 68 -3.31 -2.57 -4.79
N GLY A 69 -3.80 -2.00 -3.69
CA GLY A 69 -2.94 -1.56 -2.58
C GLY A 69 -2.17 -2.72 -1.94
N ILE A 70 -2.80 -3.90 -1.79
CA ILE A 70 -2.14 -5.11 -1.28
C ILE A 70 -1.04 -5.57 -2.24
N ILE A 71 -1.32 -5.63 -3.54
CA ILE A 71 -0.34 -6.01 -4.58
C ILE A 71 0.87 -5.07 -4.53
N ALA A 72 0.64 -3.75 -4.48
CA ALA A 72 1.71 -2.76 -4.39
C ALA A 72 2.57 -2.93 -3.13
N ALA A 73 1.94 -3.23 -1.98
CA ALA A 73 2.65 -3.51 -0.73
C ALA A 73 3.55 -4.75 -0.86
N HIS A 74 3.03 -5.84 -1.43
CA HIS A 74 3.78 -7.08 -1.63
C HIS A 74 4.96 -6.89 -2.56
N GLU A 75 4.77 -6.23 -3.70
CA GLU A 75 5.83 -5.92 -4.66
C GLU A 75 6.92 -5.04 -4.04
N TYR A 76 6.55 -4.10 -3.16
CA TYR A 76 7.52 -3.31 -2.41
C TYR A 76 8.35 -4.20 -1.47
N ILE A 77 7.69 -5.03 -0.65
CA ILE A 77 8.36 -5.92 0.31
C ILE A 77 9.24 -6.94 -0.42
N ASP A 78 8.78 -7.47 -1.54
CA ASP A 78 9.54 -8.41 -2.38
C ASP A 78 10.81 -7.78 -2.95
N ARG A 79 10.76 -6.53 -3.39
CA ARG A 79 11.97 -5.81 -3.83
C ARG A 79 12.96 -5.56 -2.69
N LYS A 80 12.47 -5.36 -1.46
CA LYS A 80 13.32 -5.14 -0.28
C LYS A 80 13.92 -6.44 0.28
N THR A 81 13.20 -7.55 0.17
CA THR A 81 13.58 -8.84 0.77
C THR A 81 14.20 -9.81 -0.25
N GLY A 82 13.90 -9.64 -1.54
CA GLY A 82 14.29 -10.56 -2.63
C GLY A 82 15.51 -10.16 -3.45
N ALA A 83 16.10 -8.98 -3.25
CA ALA A 83 17.40 -8.67 -3.87
C ALA A 83 18.50 -9.51 -3.17
N PRO A 84 19.29 -10.33 -3.89
CA PRO A 84 20.45 -10.95 -3.28
C PRO A 84 21.37 -9.83 -2.77
N LYS A 85 21.68 -9.85 -1.48
CA LYS A 85 22.79 -9.06 -0.92
C LYS A 85 24.00 -9.43 -1.77
N LYS A 86 24.42 -8.56 -2.69
CA LYS A 86 25.72 -8.72 -3.37
C LYS A 86 26.77 -8.73 -2.27
N THR A 87 27.26 -9.91 -1.94
CA THR A 87 28.50 -10.09 -1.19
C THR A 87 29.59 -9.47 -2.04
N LEU A 88 30.00 -8.26 -1.67
CA LEU A 88 31.26 -7.69 -2.10
C LEU A 88 32.35 -8.47 -1.37
N HIS A 89 33.06 -9.31 -2.12
CA HIS A 89 34.36 -9.88 -1.74
C HIS A 89 35.46 -8.93 -2.21
#